data_AF-A0A947BEI8-F1
#
_entry.id   AF-A0A947BEI8-F1
#
_cell.length_a   1.000
_cell.length_b   1.000
_cell.length_c   1.000
_cell.angle_alpha   90.00
_cell.angle_beta   90.00
_cell.angle_gamma   90.00
#
_symmetry.space_group_name_H-M   'P 1'
#
loop_
_entity.id
_entity.type
_entity.pdbx_description
1 polymer ?
#
loop_
_entity_poly.entity_id
_entity_poly.type
_entity_poly.pdbx_seq_one_letter_code
_entity_poly.pdbx_strand_id
1 'polypeptide(L)' 'MDQGHVEALASKHKALHARIEAEEIRPHPDEDLLHRLKKQKLALKDEMVGH' A
#
# COMPACT_ATOMS: atom_id res chain seq x y z
N MET A 1 6.71 -18.78 9.71
CA MET A 1 6.11 -17.45 9.46
C MET A 1 6.69 -16.50 10.48
N ASP A 2 7.70 -15.74 10.10
CA ASP A 2 8.38 -14.81 11.01
C ASP A 2 7.42 -13.65 11.33
N GLN A 3 6.92 -13.57 12.58
CA GLN A 3 5.93 -12.56 12.97
C GLN A 3 6.40 -11.13 12.66
N GLY A 4 7.71 -10.87 12.75
CA GLY A 4 8.29 -9.57 12.42
C GLY A 4 8.20 -9.21 10.95
N HIS A 5 8.25 -10.20 10.05
CA HIS A 5 8.12 -9.97 8.61
C HIS A 5 6.70 -9.51 8.22
N VAL A 6 5.68 -10.17 8.78
CA VAL A 6 4.27 -9.83 8.52
C VAL A 6 3.93 -8.46 9.12
N GLU A 7 4.43 -8.12 10.31
CA GLU A 7 4.23 -6.79 10.91
C GLU A 7 4.88 -5.68 10.08
N ALA A 8 6.09 -5.90 9.56
CA ALA A 8 6.75 -4.95 8.68
C ALA A 8 5.98 -4.73 7.37
N LEU A 9 5.47 -5.80 6.76
CA LEU A 9 4.64 -5.72 5.56
C LEU A 9 3.29 -5.02 5.84
N ALA A 10 2.65 -5.33 6.97
CA ALA A 10 1.40 -4.69 7.39
C ALA A 10 1.57 -3.18 7.63
N SER A 11 2.69 -2.78 8.25
CA SER A 11 3.02 -1.37 8.47
C SER A 11 3.23 -0.62 7.14
N LYS A 12 3.97 -1.22 6.20
CA LYS A 12 4.14 -0.67 4.83
C LYS A 12 2.80 -0.57 4.09
N HIS A 13 1.95 -1.58 4.20
CA HIS A 13 0.63 -1.60 3.59
C HIS A 13 -0.27 -0.48 4.16
N LYS A 14 -0.27 -0.27 5.48
CA LYS A 14 -0.97 0.86 6.12
C LYS A 14 -0.45 2.21 5.63
N ALA A 15 0.86 2.38 5.55
CA ALA A 15 1.46 3.63 5.08
C ALA A 15 1.09 3.93 3.62
N LEU A 16 1.09 2.93 2.74
CA LEU A 16 0.64 3.10 1.35
C LEU A 16 -0.85 3.44 1.28
N HIS A 17 -1.68 2.82 2.11
CA HIS A 17 -3.10 3.13 2.13
C HIS A 17 -3.37 4.59 2.51
N ALA A 18 -2.72 5.08 3.57
CA ALA A 18 -2.83 6.47 3.99
C ALA A 18 -2.35 7.44 2.90
N ARG A 19 -1.29 7.10 2.16
CA ARG A 19 -0.80 7.90 1.01
C ARG A 19 -1.79 7.94 -0.14
N ILE A 20 -2.45 6.81 -0.43
CA ILE A 20 -3.51 6.74 -1.46
C ILE A 20 -4.68 7.63 -1.05
N GLU A 21 -5.18 7.48 0.18
CA GLU A 21 -6.30 8.27 0.68
C GLU A 21 -5.98 9.77 0.67
N ALA A 22 -4.78 10.16 1.10
CA ALA A 22 -4.33 11.54 1.06
C ALA A 22 -4.24 12.11 -0.37
N GLU A 23 -3.92 11.28 -1.37
CA GLU A 23 -3.91 11.67 -2.77
C GLU A 23 -5.32 11.72 -3.37
N GLU A 24 -6.21 10.79 -3.01
CA GLU A 24 -7.60 10.74 -3.51
C GLU A 24 -8.47 11.91 -3.03
N ILE A 25 -8.19 12.45 -1.83
CA ILE A 25 -8.91 13.62 -1.31
C ILE A 25 -8.40 14.95 -1.91
N ARG A 26 -7.31 14.94 -2.67
CA ARG A 26 -6.78 16.17 -3.26
C ARG A 26 -7.70 16.65 -4.39
N PRO A 27 -7.85 17.97 -4.57
CA PRO A 27 -8.65 18.53 -5.66
C PRO A 27 -8.10 18.20 -7.05
N HIS A 28 -6.80 17.91 -7.14
CA HIS A 28 -6.13 17.40 -8.34
C HIS A 28 -5.29 16.17 -7.96
N PRO A 29 -5.91 14.98 -7.92
CA PRO A 29 -5.20 13.75 -7.62
C PRO A 29 -4.24 13.42 -8.76
N ASP A 30 -3.01 13.03 -8.41
CA ASP A 30 -2.04 12.56 -9.39
C ASP A 30 -2.32 11.08 -9.73
N GLU A 31 -3.04 10.85 -10.82
CA GLU A 31 -3.56 9.51 -11.18
C GLU A 31 -2.45 8.48 -11.41
N ASP A 32 -1.28 8.88 -11.95
CA ASP A 32 -0.14 7.98 -12.14
C ASP A 32 0.45 7.54 -10.80
N LEU A 33 0.61 8.50 -9.87
CA LEU A 33 1.05 8.22 -8.51
C LEU A 33 0.05 7.30 -7.81
N LEU A 34 -1.24 7.58 -7.94
CA LEU A 34 -2.33 6.80 -7.36
C LEU A 34 -2.32 5.35 -7.87
N HIS A 35 -2.16 5.14 -9.17
CA HIS A 35 -2.00 3.82 -9.76
C HIS A 35 -0.76 3.09 -9.25
N ARG A 36 0.39 3.77 -9.17
CA ARG A 36 1.63 3.18 -8.66
C ARG A 36 1.53 2.80 -7.19
N LEU A 37 0.87 3.62 -6.38
CA LEU A 37 0.62 3.33 -4.95
C LEU A 37 -0.34 2.14 -4.79
N LYS A 38 -1.44 2.11 -5.55
CA LYS A 38 -2.41 0.99 -5.55
C LYS A 38 -1.75 -0.33 -5.97
N LYS A 39 -0.89 -0.31 -6.99
CA LYS A 39 -0.14 -1.48 -7.45
C LYS A 39 0.86 -1.99 -6.40
N GLN A 40 1.58 -1.09 -5.72
CA GLN A 40 2.45 -1.46 -4.60
C GLN A 40 1.68 -2.04 -3.42
N LYS A 41 0.52 -1.46 -3.09
CA LYS A 41 -0.37 -1.98 -2.05
C LYS A 41 -0.84 -3.41 -2.37
N LEU A 42 -1.20 -3.67 -3.63
CA LEU A 42 -1.60 -4.99 -4.11
C LEU A 42 -0.47 -6.01 -3.99
N ALA A 43 0.75 -5.66 -4.41
CA ALA A 43 1.92 -6.54 -4.31
C ALA A 43 2.26 -6.90 -2.86
N LEU A 44 2.22 -5.93 -1.94
CA LEU A 44 2.44 -6.19 -0.51
C LEU A 44 1.35 -7.06 0.09
N LYS A 45 0.08 -6.86 -0.32
CA LYS A 45 -1.02 -7.71 0.11
C LYS A 45 -0.81 -9.16 -0.37
N ASP A 46 -0.34 -9.35 -1.59
CA ASP A 46 -0.04 -10.66 -2.17
C ASP A 46 1.10 -11.35 -1.40
N GLU A 47 2.19 -10.61 -1.13
CA GLU A 47 3.34 -11.07 -0.34
C GLU A 47 2.95 -11.43 1.11
N MET A 48 2.01 -10.68 1.71
CA MET A 48 1.45 -11.00 3.03
C MET A 48 0.54 -12.23 3.05
N VAL A 49 -0.25 -12.42 1.98
CA VAL A 49 -1.18 -13.55 1.86
C VAL A 49 -0.43 -14.85 1.54
N GLY A 50 0.79 -14.74 0.98
CA GLY A 50 1.68 -15.88 0.76
C GLY A 50 1.12 -16.81 -0.30
N HIS A 51 1.35 -16.46 -1.55
CA HIS A 51 1.25 -17.41 -2.65
C HIS A 51 2.60 -18.10 -2.89
#